data_AF-A0A7C1WRR7-F1
#
_entry.id   AF-A0A7C1WRR7-F1
#
_cell.length_a   1.000
_cell.length_b   1.000
_cell.length_c   1.000
_cell.angle_alpha   90.00
_cell.angle_beta   90.00
_cell.angle_gamma   90.00
#
_symmetry.space_group_name_H-M   'P 1'
#
loop_
_entity.id
_entity.type
_entity.pdbx_description
1 polymer ?
#
loop_
_entity_poly.entity_id
_entity_poly.type
_entity_poly.pdbx_seq_one_letter_code
_entity_poly.pdbx_strand_id
1 'polypeptide(L)'
;MGVRYDVALLYGLSTPHFDAFSIVELFASVAESLVEDGLLLVEEGDRFYGMAVLGRYREIIYEGDEKRGALSFQVGYDPLRGTVKRLFLDPLTGERVTHDIRYWDLASPLALAWLFFEDVDFVRYPERLYRGMIIAKSPRRKLHLEDLKRPRCLKQLSEERAP
;
A
#
# COMPACT_ATOMS: atom_id res chain seq x y z
N MET A 1 15.14 -20.73 -0.81
CA MET A 1 15.97 -19.74 -0.07
C MET A 1 15.68 -19.96 1.41
N GLY A 2 16.71 -20.09 2.27
CA GLY A 2 16.55 -20.49 3.69
C GLY A 2 16.98 -19.45 4.71
N VAL A 3 17.31 -18.23 4.28
CA VAL A 3 17.69 -17.14 5.19
C VAL A 3 16.43 -16.44 5.69
N ARG A 4 16.32 -16.27 7.02
CA ARG A 4 15.28 -15.49 7.68
C ARG A 4 15.89 -14.24 8.30
N TYR A 5 15.09 -13.18 8.41
CA TYR A 5 15.51 -11.87 8.89
C TYR A 5 14.87 -11.54 10.23
N ASP A 6 15.54 -10.70 11.02
CA ASP A 6 14.99 -10.19 12.28
C ASP A 6 13.94 -9.11 12.04
N VAL A 7 14.15 -8.27 11.02
CA VAL A 7 13.30 -7.11 10.72
C VAL A 7 13.08 -6.96 9.22
N ALA A 8 11.84 -6.65 8.84
CA ALA A 8 11.44 -6.17 7.52
C ALA A 8 10.89 -4.75 7.65
N LEU A 9 11.27 -3.87 6.73
CA LEU A 9 10.89 -2.46 6.75
C LEU A 9 10.20 -2.06 5.45
N LEU A 10 8.99 -1.52 5.58
CA LEU A 10 8.26 -0.82 4.52
C LEU A 10 8.14 0.66 4.92
N TYR A 11 9.07 1.48 4.45
CA TYR A 11 9.21 2.89 4.83
C TYR A 11 8.99 3.83 3.64
N GLY A 12 8.62 5.09 3.90
CA GLY A 12 8.40 6.09 2.86
C GLY A 12 6.97 6.12 2.38
N LEU A 13 6.01 5.78 3.26
CA LEU A 13 4.58 5.84 2.94
C LEU A 13 4.23 5.03 1.66
N SER A 14 4.81 3.84 1.51
CA SER A 14 4.83 3.08 0.25
C SER A 14 3.67 2.09 0.05
N THR A 15 2.84 1.85 1.06
CA THR A 15 1.64 1.01 0.93
C THR A 15 0.69 1.40 -0.22
N PRO A 16 0.57 2.66 -0.68
CA PRO A 16 -0.32 3.00 -1.79
C PRO A 16 0.07 2.37 -3.13
N HIS A 17 1.31 1.87 -3.27
CA HIS A 17 1.75 1.12 -4.44
C HIS A 17 1.20 -0.32 -4.48
N PHE A 18 0.59 -0.78 -3.40
CA PHE A 18 -0.05 -2.09 -3.29
C PHE A 18 -1.56 -1.91 -3.22
N ASP A 19 -2.28 -2.73 -4.00
CA ASP A 19 -3.74 -2.82 -3.88
C ASP A 19 -4.13 -3.71 -2.69
N ALA A 20 -5.43 -3.86 -2.47
CA ALA A 20 -5.96 -4.63 -1.35
C ALA A 20 -5.51 -6.10 -1.34
N PHE A 21 -5.17 -6.67 -2.49
CA PHE A 21 -4.78 -8.06 -2.66
C PHE A 21 -3.26 -8.22 -2.68
N SER A 22 -2.53 -7.35 -3.37
CA SER A 22 -1.07 -7.45 -3.45
C SER A 22 -0.38 -7.14 -2.11
N ILE A 23 -0.98 -6.32 -1.23
CA ILE A 23 -0.43 -6.13 0.12
C ILE A 23 -0.58 -7.39 0.99
N VAL A 24 -1.59 -8.22 0.74
CA VAL A 24 -1.79 -9.49 1.45
C VAL A 24 -0.70 -10.48 1.05
N GLU A 25 -0.41 -10.57 -0.24
CA GLU A 25 0.72 -11.35 -0.76
C GLU A 25 2.06 -10.86 -0.18
N LEU A 26 2.26 -9.55 -0.09
CA LEU A 26 3.44 -8.95 0.55
C LEU A 26 3.56 -9.34 2.03
N PHE A 27 2.50 -9.16 2.82
CA PHE A 27 2.53 -9.47 4.25
C PHE A 27 2.72 -10.96 4.53
N ALA A 28 2.10 -11.85 3.74
CA ALA A 28 2.35 -13.29 3.82
C ALA A 28 3.83 -13.61 3.53
N SER A 29 4.38 -13.05 2.46
CA SER A 29 5.79 -13.26 2.06
C SER A 29 6.77 -12.75 3.12
N VAL A 30 6.48 -11.60 3.73
CA VAL A 30 7.29 -11.05 4.82
C VAL A 30 7.21 -11.94 6.06
N ALA A 31 6.01 -12.40 6.45
CA ALA A 31 5.83 -13.27 7.60
C ALA A 31 6.62 -14.59 7.49
N GLU A 32 6.71 -15.15 6.29
CA GLU A 32 7.54 -16.33 6.01
C GLU A 32 9.05 -16.05 6.07
N SER A 33 9.45 -14.84 5.67
CA SER A 33 10.85 -14.41 5.59
C SER A 33 11.43 -13.96 6.93
N LEU A 34 10.60 -13.77 7.95
CA LEU A 34 11.04 -13.34 9.28
C LEU A 34 11.34 -14.53 10.21
N VAL A 35 12.16 -14.32 11.24
CA VAL A 35 12.37 -15.26 12.37
C VAL A 35 11.15 -15.33 13.29
N GLU A 36 11.14 -16.24 14.27
CA GLU A 36 9.97 -16.49 15.14
C GLU A 36 9.48 -15.22 15.87
N ASP A 37 10.41 -14.43 16.41
CA ASP A 37 10.14 -13.14 17.05
C ASP A 37 10.39 -11.93 16.12
N GLY A 38 10.41 -12.15 14.81
CA GLY A 38 10.73 -11.13 13.84
C GLY A 38 9.69 -10.02 13.74
N LEU A 39 10.12 -8.87 13.22
CA LEU A 39 9.33 -7.63 13.17
C LEU A 39 9.10 -7.19 11.72
N LEU A 40 7.86 -6.82 11.40
CA LEU A 40 7.53 -5.98 10.26
C LEU A 40 7.22 -4.56 10.77
N LEU A 41 7.95 -3.59 10.23
CA LEU A 41 7.72 -2.17 10.44
C LEU A 41 7.14 -1.55 9.17
N VAL A 42 6.00 -0.87 9.28
CA VAL A 42 5.37 -0.18 8.15
C VAL A 42 5.12 1.28 8.51
N GLU A 43 5.79 2.20 7.82
CA GLU A 43 5.44 3.60 7.93
C GLU A 43 4.12 3.85 7.21
N GLU A 44 3.13 4.34 7.95
CA GLU A 44 1.80 4.51 7.43
C GLU A 44 1.10 5.78 7.95
N GLY A 45 0.12 6.25 7.18
CA GLY A 45 -0.87 7.18 7.69
C GLY A 45 -2.22 7.11 6.99
N ASP A 46 -3.22 7.77 7.60
CA ASP A 46 -4.60 7.74 7.14
C ASP A 46 -4.82 8.69 5.94
N ARG A 47 -4.55 8.18 4.73
CA ARG A 47 -4.76 8.95 3.49
C ARG A 47 -6.23 9.08 3.15
N PHE A 48 -7.04 8.07 3.46
CA PHE A 48 -8.49 8.15 3.26
C PHE A 48 -9.07 9.34 4.03
N TYR A 49 -8.77 9.47 5.33
CA TYR A 49 -9.19 10.60 6.15
C TYR A 49 -8.71 11.93 5.56
N GLY A 50 -7.43 12.03 5.20
CA GLY A 50 -6.86 13.25 4.63
C GLY A 50 -7.56 13.68 3.34
N MET A 51 -7.86 12.75 2.45
CA MET A 51 -8.49 13.06 1.18
C MET A 51 -9.99 13.27 1.28
N ALA A 52 -10.71 12.32 1.88
CA ALA A 52 -12.18 12.27 1.85
C ALA A 52 -12.79 13.09 2.98
N VAL A 53 -12.28 12.99 4.20
CA VAL A 53 -12.88 13.66 5.37
C VAL A 53 -12.43 15.11 5.47
N LEU A 54 -11.14 15.39 5.22
CA LEU A 54 -10.63 16.76 5.19
C LEU A 54 -10.80 17.44 3.81
N GLY A 55 -11.39 16.75 2.82
CA GLY A 55 -11.66 17.31 1.49
C GLY A 55 -10.40 17.72 0.71
N ARG A 56 -9.25 17.07 0.96
CA ARG A 56 -8.00 17.38 0.26
C ARG A 56 -7.83 16.66 -1.07
N TYR A 57 -8.80 15.84 -1.45
CA TYR A 57 -8.79 15.19 -2.76
C TYR A 57 -8.81 16.23 -3.89
N ARG A 58 -7.95 16.02 -4.90
CA ARG A 58 -7.90 16.86 -6.10
C ARG A 58 -7.77 15.97 -7.33
N GLU A 59 -8.60 16.24 -8.32
CA GLU A 59 -8.53 15.54 -9.61
C GLU A 59 -7.21 15.84 -10.33
N ILE A 60 -6.67 17.05 -10.17
CA ILE A 60 -5.41 17.51 -10.75
C ILE A 60 -4.50 18.04 -9.65
N ILE A 61 -3.25 17.56 -9.60
CA ILE A 61 -2.24 17.96 -8.61
C ILE A 61 -0.92 18.22 -9.34
N TYR A 62 -0.20 19.26 -8.96
CA TYR A 62 1.21 19.40 -9.32
C TYR A 62 2.07 18.72 -8.25
N GLU A 63 2.80 17.68 -8.66
CA GLU A 63 3.65 16.84 -7.83
C GLU A 63 5.11 17.21 -8.06
N GLY A 64 5.67 18.08 -7.23
CA GLY A 64 7.07 18.53 -7.36
C GLY A 64 7.36 19.87 -6.69
N ASP A 65 8.48 20.46 -7.07
CA ASP A 65 8.89 21.80 -6.68
C ASP A 65 8.83 22.79 -7.86
N GLU A 66 9.20 24.05 -7.64
CA GLU A 66 9.14 25.10 -8.68
C GLU A 66 9.97 24.80 -9.95
N LYS A 67 10.95 23.89 -9.87
CA LYS A 67 11.90 23.60 -10.96
C LYS A 67 11.58 22.27 -11.64
N ARG A 68 11.05 21.29 -10.90
CA ARG A 68 10.84 19.92 -11.37
C ARG A 68 9.59 19.33 -10.74
N GLY A 69 8.71 18.80 -11.57
CA GLY A 69 7.52 18.12 -11.11
C GLY A 69 6.68 17.59 -12.26
N ALA A 70 5.62 16.87 -11.91
CA ALA A 70 4.65 16.33 -12.86
C ALA A 70 3.24 16.80 -12.51
N LEU A 71 2.41 17.04 -13.53
CA LEU A 71 0.97 17.15 -13.35
C LEU A 71 0.40 15.74 -13.22
N SER A 72 -0.32 15.45 -12.15
CA SER A 72 -0.99 14.18 -11.94
C SER A 72 -2.52 14.34 -12.00
N PHE A 73 -3.15 13.51 -12.82
CA PHE A 73 -4.58 13.52 -13.12
C PHE A 73 -5.23 12.21 -12.68
N GLN A 74 -6.42 12.27 -12.10
CA GLN A 74 -7.26 11.07 -12.00
C GLN A 74 -7.83 10.76 -13.39
N VAL A 75 -7.55 9.56 -13.89
CA VAL A 75 -8.03 9.11 -15.21
C VAL A 75 -8.87 7.84 -15.14
N GLY A 76 -9.07 7.29 -13.94
CA GLY A 76 -9.93 6.13 -13.74
C GLY A 76 -9.98 5.67 -12.28
N TYR A 77 -10.87 4.72 -12.04
CA TYR A 77 -11.01 4.04 -10.75
C TYR A 77 -11.33 2.57 -10.99
N ASP A 78 -10.63 1.70 -10.27
CA ASP A 78 -10.92 0.27 -10.23
C ASP A 78 -11.65 -0.04 -8.93
N PRO A 79 -12.97 -0.26 -8.95
CA PRO A 79 -13.73 -0.51 -7.72
C PRO A 79 -13.43 -1.88 -7.11
N LEU A 80 -12.96 -2.84 -7.90
CA LEU A 80 -12.68 -4.19 -7.42
C LEU A 80 -11.37 -4.24 -6.64
N ARG A 81 -10.34 -3.53 -7.13
CA ARG A 81 -9.04 -3.37 -6.44
C ARG A 81 -9.04 -2.20 -5.45
N GLY A 82 -10.02 -1.29 -5.58
CA GLY A 82 -10.09 -0.03 -4.84
C GLY A 82 -8.86 0.84 -5.11
N THR A 83 -8.49 1.01 -6.38
CA THR A 83 -7.33 1.80 -6.79
C THR A 83 -7.76 2.94 -7.72
N VAL A 84 -7.13 4.09 -7.56
CA VAL A 84 -7.30 5.24 -8.45
C VAL A 84 -6.18 5.20 -9.48
N LYS A 85 -6.54 5.21 -10.76
CA LYS A 85 -5.56 5.30 -11.85
C LYS A 85 -5.15 6.76 -12.02
N ARG A 86 -3.87 7.05 -11.80
CA ARG A 86 -3.27 8.38 -11.95
C ARG A 86 -2.41 8.43 -13.21
N LEU A 87 -2.62 9.44 -14.05
CA LEU A 87 -1.72 9.79 -15.14
C LEU A 87 -0.79 10.89 -14.65
N PHE A 88 0.52 10.66 -14.71
CA PHE A 88 1.55 11.66 -14.47
C PHE A 88 2.07 12.16 -15.81
N LEU A 89 2.12 13.48 -15.98
CA LEU A 89 2.60 14.18 -17.16
C LEU A 89 3.73 15.12 -16.73
N ASP A 90 4.91 14.95 -17.31
CA ASP A 90 5.96 15.97 -17.24
C ASP A 90 5.55 17.13 -18.17
N PRO A 91 5.30 18.35 -17.65
CA PRO A 91 4.84 19.47 -18.47
C PRO A 91 5.94 20.06 -19.36
N LEU A 92 7.22 19.78 -19.09
CA LEU A 92 8.36 20.27 -19.86
C LEU A 92 8.69 19.33 -21.03
N THR A 93 8.65 18.01 -20.80
CA THR A 93 9.02 17.01 -21.82
C THR A 93 7.80 16.41 -22.54
N GLY A 94 6.62 16.48 -21.92
CA GLY A 94 5.40 15.84 -22.42
C GLY A 94 5.33 14.33 -22.16
N GLU A 95 6.32 13.75 -21.46
CA GLU A 95 6.36 12.34 -21.09
C GLU A 95 5.21 11.97 -20.15
N ARG A 96 4.71 10.74 -20.30
CA ARG A 96 3.50 10.27 -19.62
C ARG A 96 3.70 8.89 -19.02
N VAL A 97 3.28 8.71 -17.78
CA VAL A 97 3.20 7.40 -17.13
C VAL A 97 1.89 7.28 -16.35
N THR A 98 1.29 6.10 -16.37
CA THR A 98 0.13 5.81 -15.51
C THR A 98 0.52 4.92 -14.36
N HIS A 99 0.01 5.21 -13.18
CA HIS A 99 0.21 4.39 -11.98
C HIS A 99 -1.09 4.24 -11.20
N ASP A 100 -1.36 3.03 -10.70
CA ASP A 100 -2.51 2.75 -9.84
C ASP A 100 -2.11 3.01 -8.38
N ILE A 101 -2.92 3.78 -7.66
CA ILE A 101 -2.67 4.15 -6.26
C ILE A 101 -3.87 3.75 -5.40
N ARG A 102 -3.62 3.06 -4.29
CA ARG A 102 -4.63 2.82 -3.26
C ARG A 102 -4.48 3.82 -2.12
N TYR A 103 -5.54 4.57 -1.85
CA TYR A 103 -5.57 5.49 -0.73
C TYR A 103 -6.06 4.81 0.53
N TRP A 104 -5.12 4.19 1.24
CA TRP A 104 -5.37 3.48 2.49
C TRP A 104 -5.91 4.40 3.58
N ASP A 105 -6.96 3.96 4.26
CA ASP A 105 -7.18 4.32 5.66
C ASP A 105 -6.15 3.58 6.54
N LEU A 106 -5.91 4.05 7.77
CA LEU A 106 -4.92 3.42 8.65
C LEU A 106 -5.37 2.07 9.21
N ALA A 107 -6.68 1.87 9.40
CA ALA A 107 -7.20 0.65 10.01
C ALA A 107 -7.04 -0.58 9.11
N SER A 108 -7.17 -0.40 7.79
CA SER A 108 -6.99 -1.46 6.80
C SER A 108 -5.62 -2.16 6.86
N PRO A 109 -4.46 -1.48 6.72
CA PRO A 109 -3.16 -2.13 6.81
C PRO A 109 -2.88 -2.69 8.21
N LEU A 110 -3.40 -2.08 9.29
CA LEU A 110 -3.33 -2.64 10.64
C LEU A 110 -4.06 -3.98 10.73
N ALA A 111 -5.30 -4.05 10.23
CA ALA A 111 -6.10 -5.27 10.23
C ALA A 111 -5.44 -6.36 9.37
N LEU A 112 -4.87 -6.00 8.22
CA LEU A 112 -4.15 -6.94 7.37
C LEU A 112 -2.87 -7.46 8.05
N ALA A 113 -2.08 -6.59 8.68
CA ALA A 113 -0.93 -7.01 9.48
C ALA A 113 -1.36 -7.94 10.63
N TRP A 114 -2.49 -7.62 11.29
CA TRP A 114 -3.07 -8.42 12.36
C TRP A 114 -3.51 -9.81 11.90
N LEU A 115 -3.71 -10.09 10.60
CA LEU A 115 -3.93 -11.46 10.14
C LEU A 115 -2.64 -12.30 10.20
N PHE A 116 -1.49 -11.70 9.90
CA PHE A 116 -0.21 -12.41 9.74
C PHE A 116 0.70 -12.38 10.97
N PHE A 117 0.50 -11.46 11.91
CA PHE A 117 1.37 -11.24 13.08
C PHE A 117 0.60 -11.26 14.41
N GLU A 118 1.16 -11.95 15.40
CA GLU A 118 0.54 -12.16 16.72
C GLU A 118 0.26 -10.87 17.48
N ASP A 119 1.20 -9.93 17.43
CA ASP A 119 1.15 -8.66 18.12
C ASP A 119 1.29 -7.51 17.10
N VAL A 120 0.34 -6.57 17.12
CA VAL A 120 0.31 -5.42 16.21
C VAL A 120 0.00 -4.17 17.01
N ASP A 121 0.92 -3.21 16.94
CA ASP A 121 0.81 -1.90 17.56
C ASP A 121 1.01 -0.78 16.53
N PHE A 122 0.68 0.46 16.91
CA PHE A 122 0.89 1.65 16.10
C PHE A 122 1.51 2.78 16.93
N VAL A 123 2.78 3.08 16.65
CA VAL A 123 3.51 4.17 17.28
C VAL A 123 3.41 5.42 16.41
N ARG A 124 2.73 6.44 16.92
CA ARG A 124 2.53 7.71 16.22
C ARG A 124 3.81 8.53 16.21
N TYR A 125 4.05 9.25 15.12
CA TYR A 125 5.04 10.32 15.16
C TYR A 125 4.53 11.51 15.97
N PRO A 126 5.40 12.18 16.76
CA PRO A 126 5.05 13.43 17.42
C PRO A 126 4.42 14.41 16.41
N GLU A 127 3.38 15.13 16.84
CA GLU A 127 2.67 16.16 16.06
C GLU A 127 1.93 15.68 14.79
N ARG A 128 1.94 14.38 14.47
CA ARG A 128 1.23 13.81 13.31
C ARG A 128 0.16 12.82 13.76
N LEU A 129 -1.06 13.32 14.00
CA LEU A 129 -2.17 12.57 14.60
C LEU A 129 -2.47 11.21 13.94
N TYR A 130 -2.26 11.09 12.63
CA TYR A 130 -2.61 9.91 11.83
C TYR A 130 -1.44 9.41 10.98
N ARG A 131 -0.19 9.63 11.40
CA ARG A 131 0.99 9.08 10.73
C ARG A 131 1.96 8.52 11.77
N GLY A 132 2.56 7.38 11.47
CA GLY A 132 3.46 6.70 12.37
C GLY A 132 3.96 5.39 11.81
N MET A 133 4.36 4.49 12.70
CA MET A 133 4.84 3.16 12.38
C MET A 133 3.87 2.12 12.91
N ILE A 134 3.37 1.27 12.02
CA ILE A 134 2.79 -0.01 12.39
C ILE A 134 3.96 -0.94 12.77
N ILE A 135 3.85 -1.56 13.93
CA ILE A 135 4.82 -2.54 14.44
C ILE A 135 4.08 -3.86 14.53
N ALA A 136 4.45 -4.83 13.69
CA ALA A 136 3.85 -6.15 13.67
C ALA A 136 4.91 -7.19 14.03
N LYS A 137 4.71 -7.91 15.13
CA LYS A 137 5.69 -8.82 15.73
C LYS A 137 5.19 -10.26 15.73
N SER A 138 6.13 -11.19 15.64
CA SER A 138 5.91 -12.63 15.79
C SER A 138 4.97 -13.16 14.71
N PRO A 139 5.47 -13.41 13.48
CA PRO A 139 4.66 -13.88 12.38
C PRO A 139 4.02 -15.24 12.68
N ARG A 140 2.68 -15.32 12.54
CA ARG A 140 1.88 -16.53 12.82
C ARG A 140 2.20 -17.71 11.90
N ARG A 141 2.55 -17.42 10.64
CA ARG A 141 2.79 -18.41 9.57
C ARG A 141 1.67 -19.47 9.47
N LYS A 142 0.42 -19.01 9.52
CA LYS A 142 -0.78 -19.86 9.35
C LYS A 142 -1.39 -19.76 7.95
N LEU A 143 -1.03 -18.72 7.21
CA LEU A 143 -1.42 -18.47 5.83
C LEU A 143 -0.14 -18.25 5.05
N HIS A 144 0.12 -19.11 4.08
CA HIS A 144 1.29 -19.05 3.22
C HIS A 144 0.97 -18.38 1.90
N LEU A 145 1.99 -17.88 1.20
CA LEU A 145 1.78 -17.25 -0.11
C LEU A 145 1.08 -18.21 -1.10
N GLU A 146 1.40 -19.51 -1.01
CA GLU A 146 0.78 -20.56 -1.83
C GLU A 146 -0.70 -20.82 -1.53
N ASP A 147 -1.17 -20.46 -0.33
CA ASP A 147 -2.59 -20.54 0.05
C ASP A 147 -3.42 -19.41 -0.58
N LEU A 148 -2.77 -18.28 -0.91
CA LEU A 148 -3.41 -17.06 -1.41
C LEU A 148 -3.71 -17.13 -2.91
N LYS A 149 -4.54 -18.10 -3.31
CA LYS A 149 -5.03 -18.19 -4.69
C LYS A 149 -5.80 -16.92 -5.05
N ARG A 150 -5.45 -16.29 -6.18
CA ARG A 150 -6.15 -15.11 -6.69
C ARG A 150 -7.68 -15.33 -6.73
N PRO A 151 -8.47 -14.42 -6.13
CA PRO A 151 -9.92 -14.46 -6.19
C PRO A 151 -10.45 -14.50 -7.62
N ARG A 152 -11.56 -15.21 -7.85
CA ARG A 152 -12.19 -15.36 -9.17
C ARG A 152 -12.50 -14.03 -9.85
N CYS A 153 -12.99 -13.06 -9.09
CA CYS A 153 -13.32 -11.72 -9.59
C CYS A 153 -12.11 -11.00 -10.21
N LEU A 154 -10.89 -11.22 -9.70
CA LEU A 154 -9.68 -10.61 -10.28
C LEU A 154 -9.19 -11.34 -11.53
N LYS A 155 -9.45 -12.65 -11.65
CA LYS A 155 -9.10 -13.43 -12.85
C LYS A 155 -9.91 -12.99 -14.06
N GLN A 156 -11.22 -12.83 -13.87
CA GLN A 156 -12.14 -12.35 -14.91
C GLN A 156 -11.76 -10.93 -15.37
N LEU A 157 -11.42 -10.05 -14.43
CA LEU A 157 -11.01 -8.68 -14.76
C LEU A 157 -9.72 -8.63 -15.62
N SER A 158 -8.76 -9.53 -15.40
CA SER A 158 -7.56 -9.60 -16.24
C SER A 158 -7.83 -10.11 -17.65
N GLU A 159 -8.81 -11.00 -17.81
CA GLU A 159 -9.23 -11.53 -19.11
C GLU A 159 -10.00 -10.47 -19.92
N GLU A 160 -10.86 -9.68 -19.26
CA GLU A 160 -11.60 -8.57 -19.86
C GLU A 160 -10.73 -7.38 -20.27
N ARG A 161 -9.55 -7.24 -19.64
CA ARG A 161 -8.58 -6.16 -19.92
C ARG A 161 -7.40 -6.61 -20.79
N ALA A 162 -7.36 -7.88 -21.21
CA ALA A 162 -6.38 -8.35 -22.19
C ALA A 162 -6.69 -7.71 -23.55
N PRO A 163 -5.67 -7.19 -24.27
CA PRO A 163 -5.86 -6.54 -25.56
C PRO A 163 -6.42 -7.46 -26.64
#